data_AF-A0A7Y5SXJ5-F1
#
_entry.id   AF-A0A7Y5SXJ5-F1
#
_cell.length_a   1.000
_cell.length_b   1.000
_cell.length_c   1.000
_cell.angle_alpha   90.00
_cell.angle_beta   90.00
_cell.angle_gamma   90.00
#
_symmetry.space_group_name_H-M   'P 1'
#
loop_
_entity.id
_entity.type
_entity.pdbx_description
1 polymer ?
#
loop_
_entity_poly.entity_id
_entity_poly.type
_entity_poly.pdbx_seq_one_letter_code
_entity_poly.pdbx_strand_id
1 'polypeptide(L)'
;MSTVQAPPARPSPAERITQFIERNGGDHKCWFIGVTCNPREQLICEHCINSTRDPFLIIGCDTADEARRVEYSLRKKLGGWGKRFDGLDPAAIFVYTFRLSSATVPNLT
;
A
#
# COMPACT_ATOMS: atom_id res chain seq x y z
N MET A 1 32.31 16.06 20.68
CA MET A 1 31.97 14.67 20.33
C MET A 1 30.93 14.72 19.23
N SER A 2 31.36 14.49 17.98
CA SER A 2 30.47 14.53 16.81
C SER A 2 29.68 13.23 16.76
N THR A 3 28.40 13.28 17.09
CA THR A 3 27.47 12.18 16.86
C THR A 3 27.35 11.97 15.35
N VAL A 4 27.93 10.87 14.86
CA VAL A 4 27.67 10.37 13.51
C VAL A 4 26.19 10.02 13.45
N GLN A 5 25.36 10.93 12.94
CA GLN A 5 23.99 10.60 12.55
C GLN A 5 24.10 9.49 11.51
N ALA A 6 23.66 8.29 11.88
CA ALA A 6 23.42 7.24 10.91
C ALA A 6 22.60 7.85 9.76
N PRO A 7 22.91 7.53 8.48
CA PRO A 7 22.09 7.99 7.36
C PRO A 7 20.64 7.65 7.70
N PRO A 8 19.67 8.55 7.46
CA PRO A 8 18.28 8.31 7.84
C PRO A 8 17.91 6.94 7.28
N ALA A 9 17.59 6.01 8.20
CA ALA A 9 17.20 4.65 7.85
C ALA A 9 16.13 4.81 6.76
N ARG A 10 16.33 4.16 5.60
CA ARG A 10 15.36 4.27 4.50
C ARG A 10 13.99 3.98 5.12
N PRO A 11 13.02 4.90 4.98
CA PRO A 11 11.73 4.74 5.64
C PRO A 11 11.16 3.39 5.22
N SER A 12 10.68 2.64 6.21
CA SER A 12 10.08 1.33 5.98
C SER A 12 8.95 1.45 4.94
N PRO A 13 8.61 0.37 4.22
CA PRO A 13 7.49 0.39 3.28
C PRO A 13 6.20 0.97 3.89
N ALA A 14 5.93 0.64 5.16
CA ALA A 14 4.80 1.18 5.91
C ALA A 14 4.86 2.70 6.11
N GLU A 15 6.03 3.24 6.47
CA GLU A 15 6.20 4.68 6.65
C GLU A 15 6.07 5.43 5.33
N ARG A 16 6.61 4.87 4.24
CA ARG A 16 6.48 5.46 2.90
C ARG A 16 5.02 5.55 2.46
N ILE A 17 4.24 4.50 2.70
CA ILE A 17 2.79 4.51 2.43
C ILE A 17 2.07 5.52 3.33
N THR A 18 2.39 5.55 4.62
CA THR A 18 1.80 6.51 5.56
C THR A 18 2.06 7.95 5.11
N GLN A 19 3.31 8.29 4.81
CA GLN A 19 3.70 9.62 4.33
C GLN A 19 3.01 9.96 3.00
N PHE A 20 2.84 8.98 2.11
CA PHE A 20 2.12 9.20 0.86
C PHE A 20 0.64 9.53 1.08
N ILE A 21 -0.02 8.80 1.97
CA ILE A 21 -1.41 9.05 2.35
C ILE A 21 -1.55 10.42 3.01
N GLU A 22 -0.67 10.74 3.96
CA GLU A 22 -0.65 12.05 4.63
C GLU A 22 -0.41 13.21 3.65
N ARG A 23 0.49 13.03 2.67
CA ARG A 23 0.78 14.04 1.63
C ARG A 23 -0.38 14.26 0.67
N ASN A 24 -1.09 13.20 0.29
CA ASN A 24 -2.23 13.30 -0.64
C ASN A 24 -3.54 13.65 0.09
N GLY A 25 -3.56 13.58 1.42
CA GLY A 25 -4.71 13.88 2.26
C GLY A 25 -5.89 12.93 2.05
N GLY A 26 -7.01 13.29 2.67
CA GLY A 26 -8.23 12.49 2.68
C GLY A 26 -8.31 11.53 3.87
N ASP A 27 -9.54 11.17 4.24
CA ASP A 27 -9.79 10.26 5.35
C ASP A 27 -9.06 8.93 5.12
N HIS A 28 -8.37 8.44 6.15
CA HIS A 28 -7.66 7.15 6.10
C HIS A 28 -8.56 5.98 5.68
N LYS A 29 -9.87 6.09 5.93
CA LYS A 29 -10.91 5.12 5.52
C LYS A 29 -11.16 5.08 4.02
N CYS A 30 -10.80 6.13 3.29
CA CYS A 30 -10.90 6.21 1.84
C CYS A 30 -9.65 5.70 1.13
N TRP A 31 -8.75 5.02 1.84
CA TRP A 31 -7.57 4.42 1.25
C TRP A 31 -7.68 2.91 1.27
N PHE A 32 -7.40 2.30 0.12
CA PHE A 32 -7.27 0.86 -0.01
C PHE A 32 -5.79 0.47 0.10
N ILE A 33 -5.50 -0.62 0.80
CA ILE A 33 -4.16 -1.18 0.96
C ILE A 33 -4.23 -2.68 0.70
N GLY A 34 -3.38 -3.17 -0.19
CA GLY A 34 -3.33 -4.58 -0.56
C GLY A 34 -1.91 -5.06 -0.82
N VAL A 35 -1.75 -6.37 -0.88
CA VAL A 35 -0.51 -7.05 -1.27
C VAL A 35 -0.76 -7.83 -2.55
N THR A 36 0.23 -7.89 -3.43
CA THR A 36 0.12 -8.62 -4.71
C THR A 36 1.50 -8.97 -5.25
N CYS A 37 1.54 -9.95 -6.15
CA CYS A 37 2.70 -10.24 -6.99
C CYS A 37 2.73 -9.39 -8.27
N ASN A 38 1.57 -8.90 -8.72
CA ASN A 38 1.39 -8.16 -9.98
C ASN A 38 0.60 -6.85 -9.75
N PRO A 39 1.23 -5.80 -9.18
CA PRO A 39 0.52 -4.59 -8.78
C PRO A 39 -0.04 -3.81 -9.96
N ARG A 40 0.63 -3.84 -11.12
CA ARG A 40 0.18 -3.13 -12.31
C ARG A 40 -1.12 -3.71 -12.88
N GLU A 41 -1.21 -5.03 -12.92
CA GLU A 41 -2.41 -5.73 -13.41
C GLU A 41 -3.57 -5.55 -12.44
N GLN A 42 -3.37 -5.71 -11.13
CA GLN A 42 -4.44 -5.47 -10.15
C GLN A 42 -4.92 -4.02 -10.11
N LEU A 43 -4.02 -3.03 -10.14
CA LEU A 43 -4.42 -1.63 -10.09
C LEU A 43 -5.17 -1.20 -11.36
N ILE A 44 -4.67 -1.57 -12.54
CA ILE A 44 -5.22 -1.09 -13.81
C ILE A 44 -6.39 -1.97 -14.30
N CYS A 45 -6.25 -3.29 -14.24
CA CYS A 45 -7.25 -4.22 -14.78
C CYS A 45 -8.34 -4.58 -13.76
N GLU A 46 -7.98 -4.77 -12.48
CA GLU A 46 -8.95 -5.24 -11.47
C GLU A 46 -9.65 -4.10 -10.74
N HIS A 47 -8.90 -3.06 -10.39
CA HIS A 47 -9.43 -1.89 -9.68
C HIS A 47 -9.80 -0.71 -10.59
N CYS A 48 -9.56 -0.83 -11.91
CA CYS A 48 -9.84 0.22 -12.90
C CYS A 48 -9.27 1.59 -12.51
N ILE A 49 -8.11 1.61 -11.84
CA ILE A 49 -7.52 2.86 -11.35
C ILE A 49 -7.03 3.66 -12.53
N ASN A 50 -7.50 4.91 -12.59
CA ASN A 50 -7.00 5.82 -13.59
C ASN A 50 -5.66 6.37 -13.10
N SER A 51 -4.57 5.79 -13.63
CA SER A 51 -3.20 6.19 -13.29
C SER A 51 -2.90 7.70 -13.46
N THR A 52 -3.76 8.44 -14.17
CA THR A 52 -3.64 9.88 -14.43
C THR A 52 -4.47 10.75 -13.49
N ARG A 53 -5.49 10.17 -12.81
CA ARG A 53 -6.41 10.92 -11.93
C ARG A 53 -6.35 10.48 -10.47
N ASP A 54 -6.12 9.21 -10.21
CA ASP A 54 -6.20 8.62 -8.89
C ASP A 54 -4.80 8.45 -8.29
N PRO A 55 -4.53 8.98 -7.09
CA PRO A 55 -3.24 8.80 -6.43
C PRO A 55 -3.10 7.34 -5.97
N PHE A 56 -2.05 6.68 -6.46
CA PHE A 56 -1.65 5.34 -6.05
C PHE A 56 -0.15 5.27 -5.76
N LEU A 57 0.24 4.32 -4.93
CA LEU A 57 1.63 4.03 -4.63
C LEU A 57 1.84 2.51 -4.58
N ILE A 58 2.95 2.06 -5.18
CA ILE A 58 3.39 0.67 -5.15
C ILE A 58 4.76 0.63 -4.48
N ILE A 59 4.96 -0.29 -3.55
CA ILE A 59 6.23 -0.54 -2.88
C ILE A 59 6.55 -2.02 -2.96
N GLY A 60 7.75 -2.35 -3.44
CA GLY A 60 8.30 -3.70 -3.30
C GLY A 60 8.93 -3.88 -1.91
N CYS A 61 8.59 -5.00 -1.27
CA CYS A 61 9.25 -5.54 -0.10
C CYS A 61 10.23 -6.65 -0.52
N ASP A 62 11.11 -7.05 0.39
CA ASP A 62 12.07 -8.13 0.11
C ASP A 62 11.41 -9.51 0.20
N THR A 63 10.34 -9.62 1.01
CA THR A 63 9.61 -10.88 1.23
C THR A 63 8.10 -10.67 1.30
N ALA A 64 7.34 -11.72 0.98
CA ALA A 64 5.87 -11.70 1.12
C ALA A 64 5.43 -11.53 2.59
N ASP A 65 6.18 -12.11 3.54
CA ASP A 65 5.91 -11.93 4.97
C ASP A 65 6.09 -10.48 5.42
N GLU A 66 7.12 -9.80 4.93
CA GLU A 66 7.30 -8.36 5.17
C GLU A 66 6.13 -7.57 4.60
N ALA A 67 5.74 -7.84 3.35
CA ALA A 67 4.63 -7.16 2.69
C ALA A 67 3.31 -7.31 3.48
N ARG A 68 3.01 -8.52 3.98
CA ARG A 68 1.84 -8.79 4.85
C ARG A 68 1.94 -8.07 6.19
N ARG A 69 3.11 -8.03 6.82
CA ARG A 69 3.30 -7.28 8.08
C ARG A 69 3.06 -5.79 7.89
N VAL A 70 3.48 -5.26 6.75
CA VAL A 70 3.26 -3.86 6.36
C VAL A 70 1.77 -3.60 6.16
N GLU A 71 1.07 -4.41 5.37
CA GLU A 71 -0.37 -4.32 5.15
C GLU A 71 -1.16 -4.38 6.47
N TYR A 72 -0.84 -5.35 7.33
CA TYR A 72 -1.47 -5.51 8.64
C TYR A 72 -1.25 -4.28 9.55
N SER A 73 0.01 -3.81 9.62
CA SER A 73 0.38 -2.64 10.41
C SER A 73 -0.36 -1.39 9.93
N LEU A 74 -0.43 -1.18 8.62
CA LEU A 74 -1.10 -0.04 8.00
C LEU A 74 -2.61 -0.11 8.19
N ARG A 75 -3.23 -1.27 7.97
CA ARG A 75 -4.66 -1.48 8.20
C ARG A 75 -5.04 -1.19 9.65
N LYS A 76 -4.23 -1.64 10.61
CA LYS A 76 -4.43 -1.36 12.03
C LYS A 76 -4.28 0.12 12.37
N LYS A 77 -3.30 0.81 11.77
CA LYS A 77 -3.00 2.22 12.05
C LYS A 77 -3.98 3.18 11.39
N LEU A 78 -4.36 2.92 10.15
CA LEU A 78 -5.14 3.81 9.30
C LEU A 78 -6.64 3.44 9.30
N GLY A 79 -7.00 2.21 9.69
CA GLY A 79 -8.38 1.73 9.57
C GLY A 79 -8.86 1.66 8.11
N GLY A 80 -7.91 1.65 7.17
CA GLY A 80 -8.17 1.59 5.73
C GLY A 80 -8.76 0.25 5.31
N TRP A 81 -9.39 0.25 4.15
CA TRP A 81 -9.93 -0.96 3.54
C TRP A 81 -8.79 -1.76 2.92
N GLY A 82 -8.84 -3.08 3.02
CA GLY A 82 -7.82 -3.93 2.42
C GLY A 82 -8.37 -5.32 2.21
N LYS A 83 -8.19 -5.85 1.01
CA LYS A 83 -8.45 -7.26 0.73
C LYS A 83 -7.32 -8.03 1.40
N ARG A 84 -7.69 -8.89 2.36
CA ARG A 84 -6.75 -9.81 2.96
C ARG A 84 -6.22 -10.66 1.81
N PHE A 85 -4.91 -10.62 1.58
CA PHE A 85 -4.32 -11.51 0.60
C PHE A 85 -4.30 -12.92 1.22
N ASP A 86 -5.34 -13.70 0.93
CA ASP A 86 -5.44 -15.12 1.35
C ASP A 86 -4.43 -16.01 0.59
N GLY A 87 -3.81 -15.46 -0.44
CA GLY A 87 -2.78 -16.14 -1.21
C GLY A 87 -1.54 -16.39 -0.37
N LEU A 88 -1.27 -17.67 -0.09
CA LEU A 88 0.03 -18.23 0.29
C LEU A 88 1.13 -18.00 -0.77
N ASP A 89 0.95 -17.07 -1.70
CA ASP A 89 1.84 -16.86 -2.82
C ASP A 89 3.12 -16.14 -2.36
N PRO A 90 4.29 -16.82 -2.37
CA PRO A 90 5.55 -16.21 -1.96
C PRO A 90 5.99 -15.09 -2.91
N ALA A 91 5.41 -14.99 -4.11
CA ALA A 91 5.69 -13.92 -5.06
C ALA A 91 4.99 -12.60 -4.70
N ALA A 92 4.07 -12.58 -3.72
CA ALA A 92 3.31 -11.40 -3.33
C ALA A 92 4.13 -10.43 -2.45
N ILE A 93 5.19 -9.88 -3.04
CA ILE A 93 6.14 -8.99 -2.36
C ILE A 93 5.80 -7.51 -2.52
N PHE A 94 4.81 -7.16 -3.34
CA PHE A 94 4.45 -5.76 -3.58
C PHE A 94 3.25 -5.36 -2.72
N VAL A 95 3.45 -4.33 -1.91
CA VAL A 95 2.36 -3.63 -1.22
C VAL A 95 1.94 -2.46 -2.08
N TYR A 96 0.65 -2.33 -2.32
CA TYR A 96 0.10 -1.20 -3.04
C TYR A 96 -0.99 -0.51 -2.22
N THR A 97 -1.11 0.79 -2.45
CA THR A 97 -2.20 1.59 -1.90
C THR A 97 -2.74 2.52 -2.96
N PHE A 98 -4.04 2.80 -2.86
CA PHE A 98 -4.68 3.79 -3.70
C PHE A 98 -5.85 4.43 -2.96
N ARG A 99 -6.22 5.63 -3.39
CA ARG A 99 -7.40 6.31 -2.85
C ARG A 99 -8.65 5.76 -3.53
N LEU A 100 -9.60 5.32 -2.72
CA LEU A 100 -10.96 5.00 -3.14
C LEU A 100 -11.63 6.31 -3.59
N SER A 101 -11.88 6.41 -4.89
CA SER A 101 -12.80 7.38 -5.49
C SER A 101 -14.18 6.75 -5.67
N SER A 102 -15.19 7.58 -5.96
CA SER A 102 -16.53 7.10 -6.32
C SER A 102 -16.56 6.21 -7.56
N ALA A 103 -15.48 6.18 -8.35
CA ALA A 103 -15.34 5.37 -9.56
C ALA A 103 -14.60 4.04 -9.32
N THR A 104 -13.80 3.93 -8.27
CA THR A 104 -13.22 2.63 -7.88
C THR A 104 -14.31 1.72 -7.35
N VAL A 105 -14.51 0.60 -8.03
CA VAL A 105 -15.37 -0.48 -7.55
C VAL A 105 -14.55 -1.29 -6.54
N PRO A 106 -14.81 -1.20 -5.23
CA PRO A 106 -14.30 -2.22 -4.32
C PRO A 106 -14.97 -3.53 -4.73
N ASN A 107 -14.22 -4.45 -5.34
CA ASN A 107 -14.72 -5.80 -5.60
C ASN A 107 -14.99 -6.48 -4.25
N LEU A 108 -16.21 -6.31 -3.76
CA LEU A 108 -16.80 -6.95 -2.59
C LEU A 108 -17.25 -8.35 -3.02
N THR A 109 -16.30 -9.29 -3.10
CA THR A 109 -16.61 -10.72 -3.15
C THR A 109 -15.78 -11.45 -2.13
#